data_AF-A0A2D9IJ50-F1
#
_entry.id   AF-A0A2D9IJ50-F1
#
_cell.length_a   1.000
_cell.length_b   1.000
_cell.length_c   1.000
_cell.angle_alpha   90.00
_cell.angle_beta   90.00
_cell.angle_gamma   90.00
#
_symmetry.space_group_name_H-M   'P 1'
#
loop_
_entity.id
_entity.type
_entity.pdbx_description
1 polymer ?
#
loop_
_entity_poly.entity_id
_entity_poly.type
_entity_poly.pdbx_seq_one_letter_code
_entity_poly.pdbx_strand_id
1 'polypeptide(L)'
;MRQIFGIHLIFLIIFFSACVGSEVADESTTTSTTVEDASTTSSSTTTTVKDTTTTSSSTTTTVKDTTTTIEKKVQPPLNPDLVQTFIPDSAELEGSTLKGYLHAYSTRGKNGSNYGISFYTGIWSTFEEYLPLDFQRGHGTWITPNNSDTEEPLCRPGTVAREYWPERAPSYRDVFQTIEGGPGYWGNTQFPDPQMKYRVNIVTDCYTTQTSSPGWNWGGTNTLNEQAGIAQISNTLLYAPDGITFQRGASGSFLGQAWMNLPLTSGIEETTLVGKNNWTLFLNAGNFSGPSVYVTPEAWFRITDGYEPAQKRGLDSKLFDSYRNWSLADEIGVINGLVVKSGESSFIRIPKMNYPVDELGRTIYHQDLKAYYKTSIFDSIERYINKGTELSSIHLDDKERYHFEQLYFEDADFGWRIKDKEIDNLNKILSVDIFDNGIAWGIKWTDLKNA
;
A
#
# COMPACT_ATOMS: atom_id res chain seq x y z
N MET A 1 -9.92 -46.90 -23.58
CA MET A 1 -9.78 -45.67 -24.39
C MET A 1 -9.47 -44.54 -23.42
N ARG A 2 -8.19 -44.19 -23.28
CA ARG A 2 -7.69 -43.10 -22.41
C ARG A 2 -7.64 -41.82 -23.25
N GLN A 3 -8.22 -40.73 -22.78
CA GLN A 3 -7.86 -39.38 -23.21
C GLN A 3 -7.17 -38.69 -22.03
N ILE A 4 -5.98 -38.19 -22.32
CA ILE A 4 -4.99 -37.64 -21.38
C ILE A 4 -5.31 -36.17 -21.21
N PHE A 5 -5.54 -35.74 -19.96
CA PHE A 5 -5.56 -34.33 -19.58
C PHE A 5 -4.14 -33.77 -19.64
N GLY A 6 -3.94 -32.73 -20.46
CA GLY A 6 -2.71 -31.96 -20.51
C GLY A 6 -2.59 -31.10 -19.25
N ILE A 7 -1.59 -31.38 -18.43
CA ILE A 7 -1.14 -30.52 -17.34
C ILE A 7 -0.37 -29.36 -17.97
N HIS A 8 -0.90 -28.14 -17.89
CA HIS A 8 -0.16 -26.94 -18.29
C HIS A 8 0.61 -26.41 -17.08
N LEU A 9 1.92 -26.65 -17.09
CA LEU A 9 2.88 -26.16 -16.10
C LEU A 9 3.45 -24.83 -16.62
N ILE A 10 3.22 -23.73 -15.90
CA ILE A 10 3.85 -22.43 -16.21
C ILE A 10 5.05 -22.25 -15.27
N PHE A 11 6.24 -22.11 -15.85
CA PHE A 11 7.47 -21.74 -15.13
C PHE A 11 7.60 -20.22 -15.12
N LEU A 12 7.56 -19.61 -13.94
CA LEU A 12 7.94 -18.22 -13.72
C LEU A 12 9.45 -18.18 -13.43
N ILE A 13 10.20 -17.44 -14.25
CA ILE A 13 11.64 -17.19 -14.04
C ILE A 13 11.80 -15.67 -13.94
N ILE A 14 12.21 -15.19 -12.77
CA ILE A 14 12.51 -13.78 -12.48
C ILE A 14 13.98 -13.70 -12.10
N PHE A 15 14.73 -12.72 -12.64
CA PHE A 15 16.15 -12.50 -12.34
C PHE A 15 16.45 -11.00 -12.20
N PHE A 16 17.12 -10.60 -11.10
CA PHE A 16 17.66 -9.26 -10.88
C PHE A 16 19.04 -9.23 -10.23
N SER A 17 19.73 -8.09 -10.43
CA SER A 17 21.06 -7.75 -9.92
C SER A 17 20.94 -6.90 -8.65
N ALA A 18 21.83 -7.13 -7.68
CA ALA A 18 21.90 -6.37 -6.43
C ALA A 18 23.08 -5.38 -6.45
N CYS A 19 22.81 -4.13 -6.04
CA CYS A 19 23.85 -3.23 -5.57
C CYS A 19 23.79 -3.18 -4.04
N VAL A 20 24.89 -3.56 -3.40
CA VAL A 20 25.11 -3.35 -1.97
C VAL A 20 25.46 -1.88 -1.77
N GLY A 21 24.63 -1.14 -1.05
CA GLY A 21 24.95 0.22 -0.62
C GLY A 21 26.05 0.17 0.44
N SER A 22 27.20 0.74 0.14
CA SER A 22 28.29 0.98 1.09
C SER A 22 27.94 2.13 2.03
N GLU A 23 28.26 1.92 3.31
CA GLU A 23 28.17 2.88 4.42
C GLU A 23 28.73 4.26 4.06
N VAL A 24 28.03 5.32 4.47
CA VAL A 24 28.60 6.67 4.56
C VAL A 24 28.60 7.04 6.05
N ALA A 25 29.81 7.22 6.55
CA ALA A 25 30.11 7.67 7.91
C ALA A 25 29.80 9.16 8.11
N ASP A 26 29.49 9.49 9.37
CA ASP A 26 29.44 10.82 9.96
C ASP A 26 30.65 11.70 9.60
N GLU A 27 30.47 13.02 9.39
CA GLU A 27 30.52 13.99 10.49
C GLU A 27 30.54 15.47 10.01
N SER A 28 29.92 16.33 10.82
CA SER A 28 30.30 17.70 11.17
C SER A 28 30.09 18.87 10.20
N THR A 29 29.13 19.71 10.61
CA THR A 29 29.04 21.16 10.41
C THR A 29 30.32 21.88 10.84
N THR A 30 30.92 22.75 10.02
CA THR A 30 31.59 23.97 10.52
C THR A 30 31.61 25.11 9.49
N THR A 31 31.27 26.28 10.02
CA THR A 31 31.25 27.64 9.51
C THR A 31 32.59 28.12 8.93
N SER A 32 32.53 28.89 7.84
CA SER A 32 33.67 29.57 7.21
C SER A 32 34.17 30.76 8.03
N THR A 33 35.46 30.80 8.38
CA THR A 33 36.21 32.06 8.55
C THR A 33 37.68 31.85 8.19
N THR A 34 38.24 32.81 7.45
CA THR A 34 39.60 32.97 6.93
C THR A 34 40.71 33.07 8.00
N VAL A 35 41.94 32.63 7.69
CA VAL A 35 43.23 33.38 7.77
C VAL A 35 44.42 32.47 7.35
N GLU A 36 45.48 33.15 6.88
CA GLU A 36 46.68 32.80 6.11
C GLU A 36 47.75 31.86 6.71
N ASP A 37 48.60 31.38 5.77
CA ASP A 37 50.04 31.03 5.84
C ASP A 37 50.56 29.86 6.70
N ALA A 38 51.13 28.85 6.03
CA ALA A 38 52.58 28.66 5.86
C ALA A 38 52.96 27.23 5.42
N SER A 39 54.10 27.14 4.76
CA SER A 39 54.72 26.01 4.03
C SER A 39 55.08 24.77 4.86
N THR A 40 55.09 23.58 4.22
CA THR A 40 56.28 22.71 4.07
C THR A 40 56.03 21.43 3.25
N THR A 41 57.11 20.94 2.66
CA THR A 41 57.25 20.01 1.53
C THR A 41 57.48 18.55 1.96
N SER A 42 57.39 17.63 0.97
CA SER A 42 57.99 16.28 0.86
C SER A 42 57.12 15.10 1.33
N SER A 43 57.14 13.90 0.75
CA SER A 43 57.66 13.36 -0.52
C SER A 43 57.10 11.93 -0.69
N SER A 44 56.99 11.49 -1.95
CA SER A 44 56.50 10.19 -2.45
C SER A 44 57.40 8.98 -2.18
N THR A 45 56.81 7.78 -2.11
CA THR A 45 57.44 6.53 -2.60
C THR A 45 56.39 5.52 -3.10
N THR A 46 56.61 4.99 -4.31
CA THR A 46 55.84 3.95 -5.01
C THR A 46 56.65 2.65 -5.03
N THR A 47 56.01 1.48 -4.90
CA THR A 47 56.63 0.18 -5.21
C THR A 47 55.65 -0.75 -5.92
N THR A 48 56.09 -1.30 -7.06
CA THR A 48 55.37 -2.24 -7.95
C THR A 48 56.03 -3.61 -7.87
N VAL A 49 55.28 -4.72 -7.90
CA VAL A 49 55.80 -6.08 -8.17
C VAL A 49 54.87 -6.87 -9.10
N LYS A 50 55.51 -7.61 -10.01
CA LYS A 50 55.07 -8.37 -11.19
C LYS A 50 54.38 -9.71 -10.91
N ASP A 51 53.42 -10.08 -11.77
CA ASP A 51 52.87 -11.42 -11.95
C ASP A 51 53.70 -12.30 -12.91
N THR A 52 53.68 -13.61 -12.67
CA THR A 52 54.33 -14.65 -13.50
C THR A 52 53.31 -15.68 -13.97
N THR A 53 53.26 -15.89 -15.29
CA THR A 53 52.42 -16.85 -16.01
C THR A 53 53.02 -18.26 -15.99
N THR A 54 52.19 -19.32 -15.95
CA THR A 54 52.64 -20.70 -16.25
C THR A 54 51.63 -21.41 -17.14
N THR A 55 52.14 -21.99 -18.23
CA THR A 55 51.42 -22.77 -19.25
C THR A 55 51.74 -24.25 -19.06
N SER A 56 50.76 -25.14 -19.20
CA SER A 56 51.02 -26.59 -19.36
C SER A 56 50.08 -27.22 -20.39
N SER A 57 50.71 -28.01 -21.27
CA SER A 57 50.16 -28.77 -22.40
C SER A 57 49.92 -30.23 -22.02
N SER A 58 48.88 -30.88 -22.55
CA SER A 58 48.87 -32.35 -22.67
C SER A 58 48.01 -32.86 -23.83
N THR A 59 48.38 -34.04 -24.31
CA THR A 59 48.19 -34.59 -25.66
C THR A 59 47.00 -35.57 -25.75
N THR A 60 46.36 -35.57 -26.91
CA THR A 60 45.21 -36.38 -27.34
C THR A 60 45.49 -37.89 -27.45
N THR A 61 44.52 -38.74 -27.06
CA THR A 61 44.38 -40.14 -27.53
C THR A 61 42.96 -40.36 -28.04
N THR A 62 42.83 -40.82 -29.29
CA THR A 62 41.56 -40.93 -30.02
C THR A 62 41.05 -42.37 -30.01
N VAL A 63 39.82 -42.60 -29.54
CA VAL A 63 39.05 -43.83 -29.77
C VAL A 63 37.81 -43.45 -30.60
N LYS A 64 37.67 -44.02 -31.80
CA LYS A 64 36.51 -43.83 -32.68
C LYS A 64 35.37 -44.71 -32.18
N ASP A 65 34.31 -44.08 -31.69
CA ASP A 65 33.01 -44.72 -31.52
C ASP A 65 32.00 -44.03 -32.44
N THR A 66 31.27 -44.82 -33.23
CA THR A 66 30.41 -44.32 -34.31
C THR A 66 28.97 -44.36 -33.84
N THR A 67 28.53 -43.29 -33.16
CA THR A 67 27.12 -43.12 -32.79
C THR A 67 26.56 -41.91 -33.54
N THR A 68 25.56 -42.14 -34.38
CA THR A 68 24.88 -41.06 -35.12
C THR A 68 23.88 -40.38 -34.18
N THR A 69 24.32 -39.31 -33.53
CA THR A 69 23.47 -38.46 -32.70
C THR A 69 22.80 -37.41 -33.58
N ILE A 70 21.47 -37.40 -33.65
CA ILE A 70 20.74 -36.25 -34.16
C ILE A 70 20.86 -35.15 -33.10
N GLU A 71 21.82 -34.24 -33.28
CA GLU A 71 21.90 -33.01 -32.48
C GLU A 71 20.66 -32.15 -32.79
N LYS A 72 19.64 -32.28 -31.95
CA LYS A 72 18.67 -31.21 -31.79
C LYS A 72 19.47 -30.05 -31.21
N LYS A 73 19.76 -29.05 -32.04
CA LYS A 73 20.46 -27.82 -31.66
C LYS A 73 19.61 -27.10 -30.60
N VAL A 74 19.77 -27.48 -29.34
CA VAL A 74 19.22 -26.75 -28.21
C VAL A 74 20.00 -25.45 -28.20
N GLN A 75 19.32 -24.35 -28.50
CA GLN A 75 19.95 -23.05 -28.41
C GLN A 75 20.48 -22.90 -26.98
N PRO A 76 21.71 -22.38 -26.80
CA PRO A 76 22.22 -22.11 -25.47
C PRO A 76 21.19 -21.26 -24.72
N PRO A 77 20.98 -21.51 -23.41
CA PRO A 77 20.08 -20.67 -22.63
C PRO A 77 20.47 -19.21 -22.85
N LEU A 78 19.49 -18.40 -23.27
CA LEU A 78 19.70 -16.98 -23.48
C LEU A 78 20.35 -16.40 -22.21
N ASN A 79 21.40 -15.62 -22.40
CA ASN A 79 21.99 -14.87 -21.30
C ASN A 79 20.87 -14.07 -20.62
N PRO A 80 20.59 -14.25 -19.32
CA PRO A 80 19.50 -13.56 -18.64
C PRO A 80 19.58 -12.03 -18.77
N ASP A 81 20.78 -11.47 -18.94
CA ASP A 81 20.98 -10.03 -19.20
C ASP A 81 20.50 -9.61 -20.60
N LEU A 82 20.57 -10.50 -21.60
CA LEU A 82 20.02 -10.28 -22.95
C LEU A 82 18.50 -10.53 -23.00
N VAL A 83 17.95 -11.33 -22.08
CA VAL A 83 16.50 -11.56 -21.98
C VAL A 83 15.79 -10.32 -21.42
N GLN A 84 16.47 -9.52 -20.60
CA GLN A 84 15.87 -8.27 -20.10
C GLN A 84 15.52 -7.29 -21.23
N THR A 85 16.23 -7.31 -22.37
CA THR A 85 16.05 -6.34 -23.46
C THR A 85 15.24 -6.87 -24.64
N PHE A 86 15.00 -8.18 -24.75
CA PHE A 86 14.24 -8.73 -25.88
C PHE A 86 12.72 -8.69 -25.64
N ILE A 87 12.02 -7.87 -26.40
CA ILE A 87 10.56 -7.86 -26.53
C ILE A 87 10.24 -8.23 -27.98
N PRO A 88 9.58 -9.37 -28.26
CA PRO A 88 9.21 -9.74 -29.62
C PRO A 88 8.26 -8.72 -30.26
N ASP A 89 8.34 -8.53 -31.58
CA ASP A 89 7.41 -7.67 -32.32
C ASP A 89 5.94 -8.12 -32.20
N SER A 90 5.72 -9.39 -31.86
CA SER A 90 4.39 -9.96 -31.61
C SER A 90 3.87 -9.76 -30.19
N ALA A 91 4.61 -9.05 -29.33
CA ALA A 91 4.17 -8.75 -27.97
C ALA A 91 3.06 -7.70 -27.99
N GLU A 92 1.95 -8.00 -27.33
CA GLU A 92 0.83 -7.08 -27.14
C GLU A 92 0.77 -6.63 -25.68
N LEU A 93 0.49 -5.34 -25.45
CA LEU A 93 0.21 -4.84 -24.10
C LEU A 93 -1.20 -5.27 -23.69
N GLU A 94 -1.30 -5.99 -22.58
CA GLU A 94 -2.58 -6.45 -22.03
C GLU A 94 -2.85 -5.79 -20.67
N GLY A 95 -4.04 -5.20 -20.58
CA GLY A 95 -4.53 -4.51 -19.40
C GLY A 95 -4.74 -5.45 -18.21
N SER A 96 -4.52 -4.95 -16.99
CA SER A 96 -4.85 -5.67 -15.74
C SER A 96 -4.29 -7.10 -15.67
N THR A 97 -3.05 -7.26 -16.14
CA THR A 97 -2.37 -8.54 -16.22
C THR A 97 -1.99 -9.08 -14.84
N LEU A 98 -1.47 -8.25 -13.93
CA LEU A 98 -1.31 -8.61 -12.52
C LEU A 98 -2.29 -7.77 -11.70
N LYS A 99 -3.09 -8.45 -10.87
CA LYS A 99 -4.10 -7.84 -10.01
C LYS A 99 -4.37 -8.70 -8.77
N GLY A 100 -5.05 -8.14 -7.78
CA GLY A 100 -5.53 -8.84 -6.58
C GLY A 100 -5.00 -8.22 -5.29
N TYR A 101 -5.20 -8.93 -4.19
CA TYR A 101 -4.88 -8.43 -2.86
C TYR A 101 -3.92 -9.36 -2.14
N LEU A 102 -3.07 -8.80 -1.30
CA LEU A 102 -2.52 -9.50 -0.13
C LEU A 102 -3.25 -8.96 1.09
N HIS A 103 -3.65 -9.83 1.99
CA HIS A 103 -4.30 -9.42 3.23
C HIS A 103 -3.55 -9.95 4.45
N ALA A 104 -3.62 -9.20 5.54
CA ALA A 104 -3.45 -9.74 6.88
C ALA A 104 -4.64 -9.39 7.75
N TYR A 105 -4.97 -10.31 8.65
CA TYR A 105 -6.11 -10.21 9.55
C TYR A 105 -5.61 -10.13 10.99
N SER A 106 -6.06 -9.11 11.70
CA SER A 106 -5.74 -8.94 13.11
C SER A 106 -6.64 -9.77 14.01
N THR A 107 -6.22 -10.00 15.25
CA THR A 107 -7.08 -10.33 16.38
C THR A 107 -8.24 -9.33 16.48
N ARG A 108 -9.35 -9.78 17.05
CA ARG A 108 -10.52 -8.91 17.30
C ARG A 108 -10.20 -7.81 18.30
N GLY A 109 -10.83 -6.65 18.10
CA GLY A 109 -10.90 -5.62 19.13
C GLY A 109 -11.77 -6.05 20.33
N LYS A 110 -11.80 -5.21 21.36
CA LYS A 110 -12.68 -5.38 22.52
C LYS A 110 -13.80 -4.36 22.52
N ASN A 111 -14.79 -4.62 23.37
CA ASN A 111 -15.95 -3.74 23.49
C ASN A 111 -15.54 -2.28 23.72
N GLY A 112 -15.96 -1.39 22.83
CA GLY A 112 -15.70 0.05 22.93
C GLY A 112 -14.38 0.52 22.31
N SER A 113 -13.54 -0.37 21.75
CA SER A 113 -12.30 0.00 21.04
C SER A 113 -12.57 0.45 19.60
N ASN A 114 -13.71 1.13 19.36
CA ASN A 114 -14.17 1.54 18.03
C ASN A 114 -14.18 3.05 17.76
N TYR A 115 -13.41 3.81 18.54
CA TYR A 115 -13.26 5.25 18.39
C TYR A 115 -12.06 5.66 17.52
N GLY A 116 -11.28 4.70 17.04
CA GLY A 116 -10.25 4.94 16.06
C GLY A 116 -9.36 3.74 15.84
N ILE A 117 -8.51 3.87 14.83
CA ILE A 117 -7.46 2.92 14.52
C ILE A 117 -6.18 3.62 14.09
N SER A 118 -5.04 3.00 14.34
CA SER A 118 -3.75 3.45 13.83
C SER A 118 -2.84 2.29 13.47
N PHE A 119 -1.92 2.53 12.54
CA PHE A 119 -0.86 1.60 12.17
C PHE A 119 0.23 2.35 11.41
N TYR A 120 1.40 1.74 11.30
CA TYR A 120 2.45 2.19 10.40
C TYR A 120 2.36 1.46 9.07
N THR A 121 2.60 2.17 7.98
CA THR A 121 2.62 1.64 6.60
C THR A 121 3.98 1.89 5.98
N GLY A 122 4.57 0.87 5.35
CA GLY A 122 5.83 1.00 4.63
C GLY A 122 5.69 1.91 3.40
N ILE A 123 6.71 2.74 3.16
CA ILE A 123 6.76 3.71 2.07
C ILE A 123 7.97 3.41 1.18
N TRP A 124 7.73 3.17 -0.11
CA TRP A 124 8.77 2.95 -1.11
C TRP A 124 8.29 3.19 -2.55
N SER A 125 9.23 3.27 -3.47
CA SER A 125 8.95 3.29 -4.90
C SER A 125 8.84 1.86 -5.45
N THR A 126 7.66 1.47 -5.96
CA THR A 126 7.50 0.16 -6.64
C THR A 126 8.28 0.14 -7.97
N PHE A 127 8.45 1.29 -8.61
CA PHE A 127 9.25 1.47 -9.83
C PHE A 127 10.20 2.65 -9.63
N GLU A 128 11.48 2.51 -10.02
CA GLU A 128 12.52 3.52 -9.76
C GLU A 128 12.38 4.78 -10.61
N GLU A 129 12.16 4.63 -11.93
CA GLU A 129 12.26 5.75 -12.87
C GLU A 129 10.91 6.20 -13.43
N TYR A 130 10.05 5.26 -13.78
CA TYR A 130 8.78 5.53 -14.45
C TYR A 130 7.67 4.63 -13.94
N LEU A 131 6.44 5.15 -13.93
CA LEU A 131 5.25 4.36 -13.64
C LEU A 131 4.73 3.71 -14.93
N PRO A 132 4.37 2.42 -14.90
CA PRO A 132 3.61 1.81 -15.98
C PRO A 132 2.29 2.55 -16.21
N LEU A 133 1.81 2.50 -17.45
CA LEU A 133 0.51 3.04 -17.82
C LEU A 133 -0.60 2.42 -16.95
N ASP A 134 -1.51 3.27 -16.46
CA ASP A 134 -2.67 2.91 -15.61
C ASP A 134 -2.30 2.15 -14.32
N PHE A 135 -1.06 2.24 -13.86
CA PHE A 135 -0.62 1.54 -12.65
C PHE A 135 -1.45 1.95 -11.44
N GLN A 136 -2.04 0.94 -10.79
CA GLN A 136 -2.75 1.08 -9.53
C GLN A 136 -2.23 0.09 -8.52
N ARG A 137 -1.79 0.61 -7.37
CA ARG A 137 -1.46 -0.16 -6.19
C ARG A 137 -1.76 0.65 -4.93
N GLY A 138 -2.41 0.07 -3.93
CA GLY A 138 -2.78 0.78 -2.70
C GLY A 138 -2.45 -0.01 -1.44
N HIS A 139 -2.05 0.70 -0.39
CA HIS A 139 -1.80 0.15 0.94
C HIS A 139 -2.79 0.74 1.93
N GLY A 140 -3.47 -0.09 2.74
CA GLY A 140 -4.36 0.45 3.76
C GLY A 140 -5.38 -0.54 4.31
N THR A 141 -6.54 0.00 4.68
CA THR A 141 -7.69 -0.73 5.24
C THR A 141 -8.99 -0.01 4.88
N TRP A 142 -10.11 -0.62 5.23
CA TRP A 142 -11.45 -0.06 5.04
C TRP A 142 -12.14 0.15 6.39
N ILE A 143 -12.57 1.37 6.67
CA ILE A 143 -13.44 1.68 7.81
C ILE A 143 -14.86 1.82 7.30
N THR A 144 -15.76 0.98 7.83
CA THR A 144 -17.18 0.94 7.45
C THR A 144 -18.06 1.03 8.70
N PRO A 145 -19.27 1.62 8.59
CA PRO A 145 -20.18 1.71 9.73
C PRO A 145 -20.76 0.33 10.07
N ASN A 146 -20.97 0.05 11.37
CA ASN A 146 -21.54 -1.23 11.79
C ASN A 146 -23.05 -1.31 11.51
N ASN A 147 -23.40 -1.88 10.36
CA ASN A 147 -24.77 -2.16 9.94
C ASN A 147 -25.08 -3.67 9.93
N SER A 148 -24.48 -4.43 10.84
CA SER A 148 -24.78 -5.87 11.00
C SER A 148 -26.20 -6.16 11.50
N ASP A 149 -26.89 -5.14 12.03
CA ASP A 149 -28.24 -5.22 12.59
C ASP A 149 -29.36 -5.03 11.56
N THR A 150 -29.04 -4.91 10.27
CA THR A 150 -30.04 -4.76 9.19
C THR A 150 -29.63 -5.53 7.95
N GLU A 151 -30.63 -6.04 7.24
CA GLU A 151 -30.50 -6.61 5.88
C GLU A 151 -31.22 -5.75 4.83
N GLU A 152 -31.78 -4.61 5.24
CA GLU A 152 -32.37 -3.65 4.30
C GLU A 152 -31.29 -3.07 3.37
N PRO A 153 -31.65 -2.77 2.11
CA PRO A 153 -30.70 -2.25 1.16
C PRO A 153 -30.30 -0.81 1.50
N LEU A 154 -29.09 -0.62 2.04
CA LEU A 154 -28.59 0.70 2.42
C LEU A 154 -28.26 1.56 1.19
N CYS A 155 -27.92 0.92 0.07
CA CYS A 155 -27.70 1.60 -1.20
C CYS A 155 -29.00 1.79 -1.96
N ARG A 156 -29.41 3.06 -2.12
CA ARG A 156 -30.60 3.43 -2.90
C ARG A 156 -30.43 3.06 -4.38
N PRO A 157 -31.54 2.74 -5.10
CA PRO A 157 -31.50 2.59 -6.56
C PRO A 157 -30.85 3.79 -7.26
N GLY A 158 -30.09 3.53 -8.31
CA GLY A 158 -29.30 4.50 -9.06
C GLY A 158 -27.88 4.75 -8.55
N THR A 159 -27.49 4.18 -7.40
CA THR A 159 -26.09 4.24 -6.95
C THR A 159 -25.23 3.20 -7.63
N VAL A 160 -23.93 3.46 -7.78
CA VAL A 160 -22.99 2.57 -8.49
C VAL A 160 -23.02 1.16 -7.91
N ALA A 161 -22.87 1.01 -6.60
CA ALA A 161 -22.88 -0.32 -5.98
C ALA A 161 -24.23 -1.03 -6.18
N ARG A 162 -25.35 -0.30 -6.08
CA ARG A 162 -26.68 -0.90 -6.21
C ARG A 162 -26.97 -1.42 -7.62
N GLU A 163 -26.50 -0.72 -8.64
CA GLU A 163 -26.76 -1.07 -10.05
C GLU A 163 -25.80 -2.15 -10.58
N TYR A 164 -24.53 -2.12 -10.14
CA TYR A 164 -23.47 -2.92 -10.78
C TYR A 164 -22.92 -4.05 -9.92
N TRP A 165 -23.19 -4.09 -8.61
CA TRP A 165 -22.62 -5.08 -7.68
C TRP A 165 -23.71 -5.93 -6.99
N PRO A 166 -24.48 -6.74 -7.75
CA PRO A 166 -25.55 -7.55 -7.19
C PRO A 166 -25.06 -8.57 -6.15
N GLU A 167 -23.79 -8.95 -6.18
CA GLU A 167 -23.17 -9.83 -5.19
C GLU A 167 -23.07 -9.22 -3.78
N ARG A 168 -23.23 -7.89 -3.65
CA ARG A 168 -23.26 -7.18 -2.35
C ARG A 168 -24.67 -7.10 -1.76
N ALA A 169 -25.68 -7.58 -2.48
CA ALA A 169 -27.05 -7.67 -2.00
C ALA A 169 -27.21 -8.68 -0.85
N PRO A 170 -28.27 -8.57 -0.02
CA PRO A 170 -29.34 -7.57 -0.08
C PRO A 170 -29.00 -6.22 0.57
N SER A 171 -28.05 -6.18 1.52
CA SER A 171 -27.85 -5.01 2.38
C SER A 171 -26.89 -3.97 1.83
N TYR A 172 -25.90 -4.36 1.02
CA TYR A 172 -24.82 -3.48 0.52
C TYR A 172 -24.01 -2.79 1.62
N ARG A 173 -24.04 -3.33 2.85
CA ARG A 173 -23.50 -2.67 4.05
C ARG A 173 -21.98 -2.43 4.01
N ASP A 174 -21.26 -3.26 3.29
CA ASP A 174 -19.81 -3.22 3.14
C ASP A 174 -19.32 -2.22 2.09
N VAL A 175 -20.23 -1.76 1.22
CA VAL A 175 -19.95 -0.77 0.16
C VAL A 175 -20.77 0.51 0.33
N PHE A 176 -21.60 0.59 1.37
CA PHE A 176 -22.46 1.74 1.65
C PHE A 176 -21.67 3.03 1.88
N GLN A 177 -20.70 2.98 2.79
CA GLN A 177 -19.77 4.04 3.08
C GLN A 177 -18.43 3.45 3.51
N THR A 178 -17.33 4.02 3.03
CA THR A 178 -15.99 3.60 3.38
C THR A 178 -15.07 4.81 3.60
N ILE A 179 -14.20 4.71 4.59
CA ILE A 179 -12.92 5.43 4.59
C ILE A 179 -11.89 4.43 4.14
N GLU A 180 -11.25 4.73 3.02
CA GLU A 180 -10.21 3.90 2.41
C GLU A 180 -9.10 4.78 1.81
N GLY A 181 -8.25 4.18 0.99
CA GLY A 181 -7.02 4.79 0.50
C GLY A 181 -5.87 4.59 1.49
N GLY A 182 -4.89 5.49 1.44
CA GLY A 182 -3.61 5.36 2.13
C GLY A 182 -2.46 5.70 1.19
N PRO A 183 -1.23 5.23 1.47
CA PRO A 183 -0.12 5.31 0.53
C PRO A 183 -0.35 4.43 -0.71
N GLY A 184 0.05 4.89 -1.89
CA GLY A 184 -0.09 4.11 -3.12
C GLY A 184 0.06 4.90 -4.43
N TYR A 185 -0.49 4.32 -5.48
CA TYR A 185 -0.53 4.77 -6.86
C TYR A 185 -1.93 4.52 -7.40
N TRP A 186 -2.48 5.52 -8.09
CA TRP A 186 -3.82 5.44 -8.64
C TRP A 186 -3.82 5.99 -10.06
N GLY A 187 -4.48 5.30 -10.99
CA GLY A 187 -4.50 5.67 -12.41
C GLY A 187 -5.07 7.05 -12.69
N ASN A 188 -5.81 7.63 -11.74
CA ASN A 188 -6.39 8.97 -11.82
C ASN A 188 -5.57 10.05 -11.07
N THR A 189 -4.30 9.78 -10.77
CA THR A 189 -3.38 10.78 -10.20
C THR A 189 -2.96 11.74 -11.31
N GLN A 190 -3.17 13.04 -11.10
CA GLN A 190 -2.92 14.09 -12.08
C GLN A 190 -1.42 14.29 -12.33
N PHE A 191 -0.60 14.18 -11.28
CA PHE A 191 0.85 14.30 -11.36
C PHE A 191 1.52 13.02 -10.86
N PRO A 192 1.59 11.95 -11.68
CA PRO A 192 2.19 10.70 -11.27
C PRO A 192 3.65 10.88 -10.83
N ASP A 193 4.08 10.17 -9.78
CA ASP A 193 5.46 10.17 -9.27
C ASP A 193 5.91 8.71 -9.04
N PRO A 194 7.15 8.33 -9.39
CA PRO A 194 7.68 7.00 -9.07
C PRO A 194 7.58 6.64 -7.58
N GLN A 195 7.65 7.63 -6.70
CA GLN A 195 7.35 7.48 -5.27
C GLN A 195 5.83 7.50 -5.04
N MET A 196 5.33 6.56 -4.23
CA MET A 196 3.93 6.54 -3.83
C MET A 196 3.49 7.89 -3.24
N LYS A 197 2.20 8.21 -3.37
CA LYS A 197 1.57 9.34 -2.69
C LYS A 197 0.63 8.84 -1.60
N TYR A 198 0.30 9.68 -0.64
CA TYR A 198 -0.83 9.45 0.24
C TYR A 198 -2.09 10.06 -0.35
N ARG A 199 -3.14 9.26 -0.54
CA ARG A 199 -4.46 9.77 -0.92
C ARG A 199 -5.52 9.14 -0.03
N VAL A 200 -6.33 10.00 0.56
CA VAL A 200 -7.58 9.56 1.19
C VAL A 200 -8.56 9.21 0.09
N ASN A 201 -9.41 8.21 0.31
CA ASN A 201 -10.62 8.00 -0.47
C ASN A 201 -11.82 7.85 0.48
N ILE A 202 -12.77 8.78 0.40
CA ILE A 202 -14.00 8.71 1.19
C ILE A 202 -15.16 8.38 0.25
N VAL A 203 -15.71 7.18 0.41
CA VAL A 203 -16.94 6.75 -0.25
C VAL A 203 -18.10 7.13 0.64
N THR A 204 -18.95 8.05 0.19
CA THR A 204 -20.06 8.59 1.00
C THR A 204 -21.43 8.00 0.63
N ASP A 205 -21.56 7.43 -0.55
CA ASP A 205 -22.84 7.15 -1.20
C ASP A 205 -22.73 5.97 -2.20
N CYS A 206 -22.31 4.80 -1.70
CA CYS A 206 -22.33 3.56 -2.47
C CYS A 206 -21.50 3.62 -3.76
N TYR A 207 -20.28 4.16 -3.65
CA TYR A 207 -19.31 4.38 -4.73
C TYR A 207 -19.78 5.30 -5.86
N THR A 208 -20.90 6.00 -5.68
CA THR A 208 -21.39 6.99 -6.66
C THR A 208 -20.52 8.23 -6.66
N THR A 209 -20.14 8.69 -5.48
CA THR A 209 -19.21 9.79 -5.26
C THR A 209 -18.08 9.36 -4.34
N GLN A 210 -16.89 9.85 -4.65
CA GLN A 210 -15.67 9.56 -3.91
C GLN A 210 -14.91 10.87 -3.72
N THR A 211 -14.50 11.19 -2.50
CA THR A 211 -13.76 12.43 -2.18
C THR A 211 -12.33 12.09 -1.81
N SER A 212 -11.34 12.73 -2.46
CA SER A 212 -9.92 12.41 -2.22
C SER A 212 -9.16 13.42 -1.37
N SER A 213 -9.62 14.67 -1.36
CA SER A 213 -8.91 15.78 -0.76
C SER A 213 -9.87 16.96 -0.56
N PRO A 214 -9.51 17.96 0.27
CA PRO A 214 -10.37 19.12 0.48
C PRO A 214 -10.77 19.81 -0.83
N GLY A 215 -12.07 19.80 -1.15
CA GLY A 215 -12.63 20.45 -2.35
C GLY A 215 -12.55 19.64 -3.66
N TRP A 216 -12.04 18.41 -3.66
CA TRP A 216 -11.88 17.61 -4.89
C TRP A 216 -12.43 16.19 -4.79
N ASN A 217 -13.08 15.76 -5.86
CA ASN A 217 -13.47 14.37 -6.07
C ASN A 217 -12.25 13.49 -6.37
N TRP A 218 -12.45 12.18 -6.18
CA TRP A 218 -11.52 11.14 -6.58
C TRP A 218 -11.19 11.28 -8.08
N GLY A 219 -9.90 11.48 -8.36
CA GLY A 219 -9.39 11.71 -9.72
C GLY A 219 -9.10 13.16 -10.09
N GLY A 220 -9.25 14.10 -9.16
CA GLY A 220 -8.54 15.40 -9.18
C GLY A 220 -8.86 16.35 -10.34
N THR A 221 -9.80 16.02 -11.22
CA THR A 221 -10.12 16.82 -12.42
C THR A 221 -11.41 17.63 -12.28
N ASN A 222 -12.28 17.29 -11.31
CA ASN A 222 -13.56 17.97 -11.06
C ASN A 222 -13.67 18.41 -9.60
N THR A 223 -14.21 19.61 -9.38
CA THR A 223 -14.56 20.11 -8.04
C THR A 223 -15.76 19.33 -7.48
N LEU A 224 -15.96 19.40 -6.16
CA LEU A 224 -17.07 18.70 -5.48
C LEU A 224 -18.48 19.19 -5.89
N ASN A 225 -18.64 20.12 -6.84
CA ASN A 225 -19.94 20.70 -7.24
C ASN A 225 -20.81 21.10 -6.03
N GLU A 226 -20.25 21.92 -5.14
CA GLU A 226 -20.88 22.38 -3.88
C GLU A 226 -21.16 21.27 -2.85
N GLN A 227 -20.65 20.05 -3.05
CA GLN A 227 -20.86 18.97 -2.09
C GLN A 227 -19.79 19.00 -0.97
N ALA A 228 -20.24 18.84 0.27
CA ALA A 228 -19.35 18.75 1.45
C ALA A 228 -18.59 17.43 1.49
N GLY A 229 -17.34 17.41 1.94
CA GLY A 229 -16.49 16.24 1.89
C GLY A 229 -15.44 16.24 2.99
N ILE A 230 -14.22 16.62 2.62
CA ILE A 230 -13.07 16.68 3.52
C ILE A 230 -12.74 18.15 3.80
N ALA A 231 -12.45 18.47 5.06
CA ALA A 231 -11.94 19.77 5.49
C ALA A 231 -10.53 19.63 6.07
N GLN A 232 -9.63 20.53 5.68
CA GLN A 232 -8.29 20.60 6.25
C GLN A 232 -8.32 21.27 7.62
N ILE A 233 -7.60 20.69 8.57
CA ILE A 233 -7.46 21.24 9.94
C ILE A 233 -6.00 21.44 10.36
N SER A 234 -5.05 20.89 9.61
CA SER A 234 -3.65 21.16 9.86
C SER A 234 -3.31 22.63 9.61
N ASN A 235 -2.55 23.22 10.55
CA ASN A 235 -1.97 24.55 10.43
C ASN A 235 -0.52 24.52 9.89
N THR A 236 0.08 23.33 9.73
CA THR A 236 1.49 23.16 9.31
C THR A 236 1.67 22.28 8.09
N LEU A 237 0.61 21.56 7.66
CA LEU A 237 0.60 20.78 6.42
C LEU A 237 -0.47 21.31 5.46
N LEU A 238 -0.09 21.54 4.22
CA LEU A 238 -1.03 21.78 3.12
C LEU A 238 -1.36 20.46 2.43
N TYR A 239 -2.63 20.06 2.45
CA TYR A 239 -3.09 18.86 1.77
C TYR A 239 -3.36 19.17 0.30
N ALA A 240 -2.45 18.74 -0.57
CA ALA A 240 -2.60 18.96 -2.01
C ALA A 240 -3.75 18.11 -2.60
N PRO A 241 -4.49 18.63 -3.61
CA PRO A 241 -5.56 17.88 -4.27
C PRO A 241 -5.14 16.52 -4.84
N ASP A 242 -3.91 16.43 -5.31
CA ASP A 242 -3.34 15.23 -5.95
C ASP A 242 -2.65 14.28 -4.94
N GLY A 243 -2.85 14.49 -3.64
CA GLY A 243 -2.26 13.70 -2.57
C GLY A 243 -0.96 14.26 -2.00
N ILE A 244 -0.56 13.73 -0.84
CA ILE A 244 0.68 14.10 -0.15
C ILE A 244 1.83 13.29 -0.73
N THR A 245 2.94 13.96 -1.06
CA THR A 245 4.15 13.33 -1.60
C THR A 245 5.13 12.96 -0.50
N PHE A 246 5.92 11.91 -0.73
CA PHE A 246 7.06 11.56 0.13
C PHE A 246 8.39 11.88 -0.57
N GLN A 247 9.48 11.89 0.21
CA GLN A 247 10.82 11.96 -0.34
C GLN A 247 11.08 10.75 -1.24
N ARG A 248 11.60 10.99 -2.44
CA ARG A 248 12.03 9.92 -3.36
C ARG A 248 13.21 9.14 -2.77
N GLY A 249 13.24 7.84 -3.05
CA GLY A 249 14.28 6.94 -2.52
C GLY A 249 14.03 6.52 -1.08
N ALA A 250 12.84 6.79 -0.53
CA ALA A 250 12.39 6.08 0.66
C ALA A 250 12.35 4.58 0.34
N SER A 251 13.03 3.78 1.14
CA SER A 251 13.21 2.34 0.89
C SER A 251 12.72 1.55 2.09
N GLY A 252 11.42 1.63 2.36
CA GLY A 252 10.80 0.94 3.49
C GLY A 252 10.77 1.74 4.79
N SER A 253 10.94 3.06 4.73
CA SER A 253 10.60 3.94 5.85
C SER A 253 9.09 3.90 6.12
N PHE A 254 8.67 4.17 7.36
CA PHE A 254 7.26 4.06 7.73
C PHE A 254 6.57 5.41 7.87
N LEU A 255 5.32 5.46 7.42
CA LEU A 255 4.36 6.50 7.77
C LEU A 255 3.41 5.95 8.82
N GLY A 256 3.31 6.63 9.96
CA GLY A 256 2.22 6.39 10.91
C GLY A 256 0.95 7.07 10.41
N GLN A 257 -0.16 6.35 10.43
CA GLN A 257 -1.47 6.90 10.13
C GLN A 257 -2.49 6.49 11.19
N ALA A 258 -3.40 7.39 11.54
CA ALA A 258 -4.52 7.09 12.42
C ALA A 258 -5.79 7.75 11.92
N TRP A 259 -6.90 7.00 11.96
CA TRP A 259 -8.24 7.54 11.77
C TRP A 259 -8.96 7.52 13.10
N MET A 260 -9.28 8.70 13.62
CA MET A 260 -9.91 8.89 14.93
C MET A 260 -11.28 9.52 14.76
N ASN A 261 -12.30 8.96 15.40
CA ASN A 261 -13.57 9.65 15.54
C ASN A 261 -13.45 10.75 16.59
N LEU A 262 -13.78 11.99 16.22
CA LEU A 262 -13.73 13.17 17.07
C LEU A 262 -15.05 13.97 16.98
N PRO A 263 -15.43 14.72 18.03
CA PRO A 263 -16.64 15.54 18.03
C PRO A 263 -16.35 16.99 17.58
N LEU A 264 -15.72 17.18 16.41
CA LEU A 264 -15.22 18.50 15.97
C LEU A 264 -16.31 19.49 15.50
N THR A 265 -17.52 19.03 15.26
CA THR A 265 -18.64 19.83 14.74
C THR A 265 -19.75 20.05 15.77
N SER A 266 -19.39 20.13 17.05
CA SER A 266 -20.31 20.41 18.14
C SER A 266 -21.20 21.63 17.86
N GLY A 267 -22.49 21.51 18.17
CA GLY A 267 -23.48 22.57 17.93
C GLY A 267 -24.38 22.31 16.73
N ILE A 268 -24.05 21.35 15.87
CA ILE A 268 -25.03 20.73 14.97
C ILE A 268 -25.94 19.84 15.83
N GLU A 269 -27.22 20.18 15.95
CA GLU A 269 -28.18 19.28 16.60
C GLU A 269 -28.24 17.98 15.80
N GLU A 270 -28.04 16.84 16.45
CA GLU A 270 -28.26 15.54 15.83
C GLU A 270 -29.67 15.51 15.25
N THR A 271 -29.78 15.35 13.93
CA THR A 271 -31.08 15.24 13.25
C THR A 271 -31.38 13.78 12.96
N THR A 272 -32.49 13.51 12.27
CA THR A 272 -32.71 12.20 11.66
C THR A 272 -31.70 11.89 10.56
N LEU A 273 -31.02 12.92 10.05
CA LEU A 273 -30.26 12.89 8.80
C LEU A 273 -28.74 12.95 9.03
N VAL A 274 -28.29 13.76 10.00
CA VAL A 274 -26.88 14.03 10.28
C VAL A 274 -26.55 13.67 11.74
N GLY A 275 -25.55 12.82 11.92
CA GLY A 275 -24.97 12.44 13.20
C GLY A 275 -23.79 13.32 13.62
N LYS A 276 -23.13 12.95 14.72
CA LYS A 276 -22.08 13.76 15.38
C LYS A 276 -20.65 13.29 15.17
N ASN A 277 -20.44 12.11 14.60
CA ASN A 277 -19.11 11.52 14.46
C ASN A 277 -18.36 12.19 13.30
N ASN A 278 -17.12 12.59 13.54
CA ASN A 278 -16.23 13.14 12.53
C ASN A 278 -14.95 12.31 12.48
N TRP A 279 -14.66 11.70 11.35
CA TRP A 279 -13.44 10.92 11.18
C TRP A 279 -12.28 11.82 10.78
N THR A 280 -11.25 11.83 11.60
CA THR A 280 -10.09 12.70 11.46
C THR A 280 -8.83 11.87 11.20
N LEU A 281 -8.10 12.23 10.15
CA LEU A 281 -6.82 11.62 9.80
C LEU A 281 -5.67 12.32 10.54
N PHE A 282 -4.91 11.55 11.29
CA PHE A 282 -3.62 11.94 11.84
C PHE A 282 -2.50 11.23 11.08
N LEU A 283 -1.42 11.96 10.83
CA LEU A 283 -0.21 11.41 10.22
C LEU A 283 0.98 11.60 11.16
N ASN A 284 1.93 10.67 11.10
CA ASN A 284 3.17 10.70 11.86
C ASN A 284 4.35 10.33 10.95
N ALA A 285 5.20 11.30 10.67
CA ALA A 285 6.42 11.21 9.86
C ALA A 285 7.53 12.02 10.53
N GLY A 286 8.78 11.84 10.08
CA GLY A 286 9.94 12.52 10.69
C GLY A 286 9.86 14.05 10.71
N ASN A 287 9.08 14.66 9.80
CA ASN A 287 8.93 16.11 9.67
C ASN A 287 7.49 16.62 9.94
N PHE A 288 6.54 15.74 10.29
CA PHE A 288 5.16 16.13 10.57
C PHE A 288 4.50 15.13 11.53
N SER A 289 3.85 15.61 12.58
CA SER A 289 3.05 14.78 13.47
C SER A 289 1.81 15.55 13.92
N GLY A 290 0.63 15.06 13.59
CA GLY A 290 -0.62 15.73 13.97
C GLY A 290 -1.80 15.48 13.04
N PRO A 291 -2.92 16.18 13.28
CA PRO A 291 -4.11 16.08 12.45
C PRO A 291 -3.88 16.74 11.08
N SER A 292 -4.43 16.12 10.04
CA SER A 292 -4.32 16.59 8.65
C SER A 292 -5.67 17.13 8.15
N VAL A 293 -6.64 16.24 8.04
CA VAL A 293 -7.97 16.49 7.52
C VAL A 293 -9.03 15.75 8.34
N TYR A 294 -10.27 16.19 8.27
CA TYR A 294 -11.42 15.42 8.76
C TYR A 294 -12.55 15.39 7.73
N VAL A 295 -13.39 14.37 7.83
CA VAL A 295 -14.61 14.26 7.03
C VAL A 295 -15.74 15.01 7.73
N THR A 296 -16.35 15.97 7.06
CA THR A 296 -17.46 16.74 7.65
C THR A 296 -18.72 15.87 7.77
N PRO A 297 -19.61 16.10 8.74
CA PRO A 297 -20.80 15.28 8.92
C PRO A 297 -21.71 15.27 7.69
N GLU A 298 -21.81 16.41 6.98
CA GLU A 298 -22.62 16.57 5.78
C GLU A 298 -22.14 15.72 4.60
N ALA A 299 -20.86 15.32 4.60
CA ALA A 299 -20.35 14.39 3.61
C ALA A 299 -21.06 13.03 3.69
N TRP A 300 -21.35 12.55 4.90
CA TRP A 300 -21.98 11.25 5.14
C TRP A 300 -23.49 11.24 4.88
N PHE A 301 -24.12 12.41 4.95
CA PHE A 301 -25.58 12.56 4.83
C PHE A 301 -26.12 12.29 3.41
N ARG A 302 -25.30 12.43 2.36
CA ARG A 302 -25.75 12.43 0.96
C ARG A 302 -26.63 11.24 0.56
N ILE A 303 -26.32 10.06 1.09
CA ILE A 303 -27.03 8.82 0.78
C ILE A 303 -28.31 8.64 1.61
N THR A 304 -28.43 9.33 2.74
CA THR A 304 -29.53 9.17 3.70
C THR A 304 -30.70 10.12 3.41
N ASP A 305 -30.47 11.21 2.67
CA ASP A 305 -31.52 12.17 2.30
C ASP A 305 -32.62 11.51 1.44
N GLY A 306 -33.85 11.56 1.95
CA GLY A 306 -35.01 10.98 1.29
C GLY A 306 -34.98 9.46 1.13
N TYR A 307 -34.11 8.74 1.85
CA TYR A 307 -34.01 7.27 1.77
C TYR A 307 -33.92 6.63 3.16
N GLU A 308 -35.08 6.26 3.72
CA GLU A 308 -35.26 5.71 5.07
C GLU A 308 -34.26 4.58 5.45
N PRO A 309 -33.99 3.55 4.62
CA PRO A 309 -33.08 2.47 5.01
C PRO A 309 -31.66 2.93 5.38
N ALA A 310 -31.20 4.07 4.84
CA ALA A 310 -29.87 4.60 5.09
C ALA A 310 -29.80 5.60 6.27
N GLN A 311 -30.95 6.11 6.76
CA GLN A 311 -30.96 7.13 7.82
C GLN A 311 -30.31 6.62 9.11
N LYS A 312 -29.41 7.44 9.69
CA LYS A 312 -28.59 7.12 10.86
C LYS A 312 -27.72 5.86 10.74
N ARG A 313 -27.43 5.40 9.53
CA ARG A 313 -26.57 4.24 9.25
C ARG A 313 -25.16 4.60 8.82
N GLY A 314 -24.90 5.88 8.56
CA GLY A 314 -23.60 6.39 8.11
C GLY A 314 -22.53 6.46 9.19
N LEU A 315 -21.29 6.71 8.78
CA LEU A 315 -20.12 6.83 9.66
C LEU A 315 -20.18 8.05 10.60
N ASP A 316 -21.03 9.02 10.29
CA ASP A 316 -21.45 10.13 11.16
C ASP A 316 -22.31 9.69 12.35
N SER A 317 -23.01 8.56 12.22
CA SER A 317 -23.97 8.05 13.20
C SER A 317 -23.54 6.75 13.87
N LYS A 318 -22.87 5.87 13.12
CA LYS A 318 -22.42 4.55 13.55
C LYS A 318 -20.91 4.42 13.45
N LEU A 319 -20.30 3.94 14.53
CA LEU A 319 -18.91 3.50 14.53
C LEU A 319 -18.79 2.15 13.82
N PHE A 320 -17.56 1.75 13.50
CA PHE A 320 -17.28 0.38 13.07
C PHE A 320 -17.51 -0.61 14.22
N ASP A 321 -17.61 -1.91 13.89
CA ASP A 321 -17.80 -2.96 14.88
C ASP A 321 -16.56 -3.14 15.76
N SER A 322 -16.71 -2.97 17.07
CA SER A 322 -15.61 -3.07 18.04
C SER A 322 -15.06 -4.49 18.18
N TYR A 323 -15.85 -5.51 17.84
CA TYR A 323 -15.45 -6.91 17.91
C TYR A 323 -14.93 -7.47 16.58
N ARG A 324 -14.72 -6.61 15.56
CA ARG A 324 -14.24 -7.06 14.26
C ARG A 324 -12.74 -7.38 14.29
N ASN A 325 -12.34 -8.34 13.46
CA ASN A 325 -10.97 -8.49 12.99
C ASN A 325 -10.69 -7.36 11.98
N TRP A 326 -9.50 -6.76 12.01
CA TRP A 326 -9.09 -5.79 11.00
C TRP A 326 -8.39 -6.48 9.86
N SER A 327 -8.77 -6.16 8.62
CA SER A 327 -7.99 -6.53 7.45
C SER A 327 -7.18 -5.32 7.00
N LEU A 328 -5.87 -5.51 6.86
CA LEU A 328 -4.98 -4.57 6.17
C LEU A 328 -4.54 -5.21 4.86
N ALA A 329 -4.39 -4.41 3.82
CA ALA A 329 -4.17 -4.92 2.48
C ALA A 329 -3.06 -4.20 1.72
N ASP A 330 -2.40 -4.96 0.86
CA ASP A 330 -1.70 -4.46 -0.32
C ASP A 330 -2.51 -4.86 -1.55
N GLU A 331 -3.15 -3.88 -2.18
CA GLU A 331 -3.93 -4.06 -3.40
C GLU A 331 -3.06 -3.78 -4.62
N ILE A 332 -3.02 -4.69 -5.57
CA ILE A 332 -2.67 -4.38 -6.96
C ILE A 332 -3.99 -4.33 -7.75
N GLY A 333 -4.45 -3.13 -8.07
CA GLY A 333 -5.64 -2.96 -8.90
C GLY A 333 -5.33 -3.29 -10.35
N VAL A 334 -4.22 -2.73 -10.85
CA VAL A 334 -3.79 -2.85 -12.25
C VAL A 334 -2.28 -2.78 -12.36
N ILE A 335 -1.67 -3.83 -12.91
CA ILE A 335 -0.39 -3.77 -13.60
C ILE A 335 -0.55 -4.38 -14.98
N ASN A 336 -0.21 -3.62 -16.01
CA ASN A 336 -0.24 -4.07 -17.40
C ASN A 336 0.99 -4.93 -17.70
N GLY A 337 0.82 -5.92 -18.57
CA GLY A 337 1.87 -6.86 -18.95
C GLY A 337 1.99 -7.00 -20.46
N LEU A 338 3.17 -7.39 -20.93
CA LEU A 338 3.40 -7.79 -22.31
C LEU A 338 3.08 -9.26 -22.48
N VAL A 339 2.26 -9.59 -23.47
CA VAL A 339 1.80 -10.95 -23.73
C VAL A 339 2.20 -11.37 -25.14
N VAL A 340 2.84 -12.53 -25.23
CA VAL A 340 3.24 -13.15 -26.50
C VAL A 340 2.57 -14.52 -26.59
N LYS A 341 1.82 -14.74 -27.67
CA LYS A 341 1.26 -16.06 -27.98
C LYS A 341 2.27 -16.86 -28.80
N SER A 342 2.50 -18.10 -28.42
CA SER A 342 3.34 -19.04 -29.16
C SER A 342 2.71 -20.44 -29.10
N GLY A 343 2.10 -20.86 -30.21
CA GLY A 343 1.25 -22.04 -30.25
C GLY A 343 0.03 -21.89 -29.35
N GLU A 344 -0.22 -22.88 -28.49
CA GLU A 344 -1.30 -22.87 -27.49
C GLU A 344 -0.91 -22.14 -26.19
N SER A 345 0.37 -21.77 -26.05
CA SER A 345 0.89 -21.13 -24.85
C SER A 345 0.89 -19.61 -24.97
N SER A 346 0.67 -18.93 -23.85
CA SER A 346 0.88 -17.48 -23.70
C SER A 346 2.01 -17.25 -22.71
N PHE A 347 2.95 -16.40 -23.09
CA PHE A 347 4.05 -15.94 -22.24
C PHE A 347 3.75 -14.52 -21.82
N ILE A 348 3.87 -14.24 -20.53
CA ILE A 348 3.49 -12.97 -19.93
C ILE A 348 4.71 -12.40 -19.21
N ARG A 349 5.01 -11.13 -19.46
CA ARG A 349 6.04 -10.38 -18.75
C ARG A 349 5.42 -9.13 -18.15
N ILE A 350 5.53 -9.00 -16.83
CA ILE A 350 5.17 -7.77 -16.10
C ILE A 350 6.42 -6.89 -15.90
N PRO A 351 6.24 -5.58 -15.70
CA PRO A 351 7.32 -4.70 -15.25
C PRO A 351 7.99 -5.20 -13.97
N LYS A 352 9.30 -4.98 -13.84
CA LYS A 352 10.02 -5.26 -12.59
C LYS A 352 9.45 -4.39 -11.49
N MET A 353 9.01 -5.00 -10.40
CA MET A 353 8.64 -4.31 -9.17
C MET A 353 9.80 -4.39 -8.18
N ASN A 354 9.97 -3.32 -7.40
CA ASN A 354 10.96 -3.24 -6.32
C ASN A 354 10.28 -3.32 -4.95
N TYR A 355 10.94 -4.01 -4.02
CA TYR A 355 10.50 -4.10 -2.64
C TYR A 355 11.66 -3.81 -1.68
N PRO A 356 11.42 -3.06 -0.59
CA PRO A 356 12.43 -2.89 0.45
C PRO A 356 12.55 -4.18 1.24
N VAL A 357 13.79 -4.62 1.48
CA VAL A 357 14.06 -5.87 2.19
C VAL A 357 15.00 -5.60 3.35
N ASP A 358 14.60 -6.02 4.54
CA ASP A 358 15.42 -5.93 5.74
C ASP A 358 16.48 -7.05 5.81
N GLU A 359 17.34 -7.00 6.83
CA GLU A 359 18.41 -7.99 7.04
C GLU A 359 17.90 -9.42 7.22
N LEU A 360 16.62 -9.57 7.56
CA LEU A 360 15.95 -10.86 7.70
C LEU A 360 15.28 -11.30 6.40
N GLY A 361 15.42 -10.58 5.29
CA GLY A 361 14.76 -10.96 4.04
C GLY A 361 13.26 -10.67 4.03
N ARG A 362 12.79 -9.71 4.83
CA ARG A 362 11.37 -9.34 4.94
C ARG A 362 11.11 -8.00 4.28
N THR A 363 9.98 -7.89 3.58
CA THR A 363 9.35 -6.61 3.29
C THR A 363 8.15 -6.46 4.21
N ILE A 364 8.18 -5.45 5.08
CA ILE A 364 7.07 -5.18 6.00
C ILE A 364 6.12 -4.18 5.34
N TYR A 365 4.84 -4.56 5.24
CA TYR A 365 3.80 -3.67 4.69
C TYR A 365 3.19 -2.81 5.78
N HIS A 366 2.78 -3.43 6.89
CA HIS A 366 2.17 -2.72 8.00
C HIS A 366 2.64 -3.28 9.35
N GLN A 367 2.64 -2.42 10.36
CA GLN A 367 2.99 -2.79 11.73
C GLN A 367 2.29 -1.94 12.79
N ASP A 368 2.30 -2.42 14.02
CA ASP A 368 1.78 -1.76 15.23
C ASP A 368 0.32 -1.32 15.13
N LEU A 369 -0.55 -2.22 14.67
CA LEU A 369 -1.98 -1.95 14.58
C LEU A 369 -2.61 -1.74 15.97
N LYS A 370 -3.26 -0.60 16.18
CA LYS A 370 -3.93 -0.24 17.43
C LYS A 370 -5.38 0.13 17.20
N ALA A 371 -6.23 -0.17 18.18
CA ALA A 371 -7.62 0.25 18.23
C ALA A 371 -7.88 1.11 19.48
N TYR A 372 -8.69 2.15 19.33
CA TYR A 372 -8.82 3.22 20.33
C TYR A 372 -10.21 3.29 20.96
N TYR A 373 -10.24 3.67 22.23
CA TYR A 373 -11.46 3.86 23.00
C TYR A 373 -11.93 5.32 22.99
N LYS A 374 -13.18 5.57 23.40
CA LYS A 374 -13.71 6.93 23.57
C LYS A 374 -12.83 7.77 24.50
N THR A 375 -12.32 7.14 25.55
CA THR A 375 -11.47 7.75 26.57
C THR A 375 -10.06 8.06 26.08
N SER A 376 -9.68 7.71 24.84
CA SER A 376 -8.39 8.15 24.29
C SER A 376 -8.41 9.67 24.08
N ILE A 377 -8.95 10.15 22.96
CA ILE A 377 -8.95 11.57 22.61
C ILE A 377 -10.36 12.18 22.55
N PHE A 378 -11.38 11.38 22.23
CA PHE A 378 -12.75 11.88 22.02
C PHE A 378 -13.26 12.63 23.26
N ASP A 379 -13.21 12.01 24.45
CA ASP A 379 -13.73 12.62 25.67
C ASP A 379 -13.01 13.93 26.05
N SER A 380 -11.71 14.01 25.77
CA SER A 380 -10.92 15.22 26.05
C SER A 380 -11.32 16.37 25.12
N ILE A 381 -11.49 16.09 23.84
CA ILE A 381 -11.98 17.07 22.86
C ILE A 381 -13.43 17.49 23.18
N GLU A 382 -14.30 16.54 23.52
CA GLU A 382 -15.68 16.81 23.94
C GLU A 382 -15.74 17.73 25.17
N ARG A 383 -14.90 17.50 26.18
CA ARG A 383 -14.80 18.38 27.35
C ARG A 383 -14.26 19.75 27.01
N TYR A 384 -13.22 19.85 26.17
CA TYR A 384 -12.68 21.14 25.73
C TYR A 384 -13.75 21.97 25.03
N ILE A 385 -14.43 21.37 24.06
CA ILE A 385 -15.48 22.03 23.28
C ILE A 385 -16.64 22.49 24.18
N ASN A 386 -17.13 21.63 25.07
CA ASN A 386 -18.31 21.93 25.87
C ASN A 386 -18.04 22.82 27.10
N LYS A 387 -16.80 22.80 27.63
CA LYS A 387 -16.48 23.41 28.94
C LYS A 387 -15.23 24.29 28.93
N GLY A 388 -14.52 24.40 27.81
CA GLY A 388 -13.23 25.10 27.72
C GLY A 388 -12.10 24.45 28.52
N THR A 389 -12.21 23.15 28.84
CA THR A 389 -11.18 22.43 29.62
C THR A 389 -9.89 22.27 28.82
N GLU A 390 -8.77 22.76 29.35
CA GLU A 390 -7.47 22.73 28.67
C GLU A 390 -7.10 21.34 28.10
N LEU A 391 -6.61 21.34 26.86
CA LEU A 391 -6.05 20.15 26.21
C LEU A 391 -4.56 20.08 26.47
N SER A 392 -4.08 18.91 26.89
CA SER A 392 -2.66 18.64 27.03
C SER A 392 -2.07 18.15 25.70
N SER A 393 -0.86 18.61 25.38
CA SER A 393 -0.08 18.06 24.26
C SER A 393 0.44 16.68 24.65
N ILE A 394 0.00 15.63 23.96
CA ILE A 394 0.35 14.22 24.24
C ILE A 394 0.37 13.43 22.92
N HIS A 395 1.32 12.50 22.79
CA HIS A 395 1.37 11.51 21.72
C HIS A 395 0.29 10.44 21.85
N LEU A 396 -0.45 10.14 20.76
CA LEU A 396 -1.58 9.21 20.76
C LEU A 396 -1.22 7.76 21.14
N ASP A 397 0.06 7.40 21.15
CA ASP A 397 0.59 6.08 21.52
C ASP A 397 1.15 6.00 22.95
N ASP A 398 1.00 7.06 23.75
CA ASP A 398 1.33 7.07 25.17
C ASP A 398 0.36 6.15 25.95
N LYS A 399 0.81 4.94 26.31
CA LYS A 399 0.02 3.93 27.04
C LYS A 399 -0.38 4.35 28.45
N GLU A 400 0.34 5.28 29.07
CA GLU A 400 0.02 5.77 30.41
C GLU A 400 -1.13 6.78 30.37
N ARG A 401 -1.31 7.46 29.23
CA ARG A 401 -2.27 8.55 29.08
C ARG A 401 -3.44 8.24 28.16
N TYR A 402 -3.26 7.38 27.17
CA TYR A 402 -4.29 7.01 26.20
C TYR A 402 -4.68 5.55 26.34
N HIS A 403 -6.00 5.35 26.42
CA HIS A 403 -6.58 4.03 26.44
C HIS A 403 -6.67 3.48 25.02
N PHE A 404 -5.82 2.52 24.67
CA PHE A 404 -5.88 1.81 23.39
C PHE A 404 -5.50 0.35 23.58
N GLU A 405 -5.81 -0.46 22.57
CA GLU A 405 -5.41 -1.87 22.50
C GLU A 405 -4.45 -2.09 21.35
N GLN A 406 -3.37 -2.81 21.64
CA GLN A 406 -2.53 -3.40 20.59
C GLN A 406 -3.27 -4.60 20.01
N LEU A 407 -3.47 -4.61 18.70
CA LEU A 407 -3.94 -5.76 17.95
C LEU A 407 -2.75 -6.46 17.30
N TYR A 408 -2.90 -7.77 17.08
CA TYR A 408 -1.86 -8.62 16.52
C TYR A 408 -2.39 -9.31 15.27
N PHE A 409 -1.60 -9.41 14.21
CA PHE A 409 -1.92 -10.21 13.04
C PHE A 409 -1.90 -11.69 13.40
N GLU A 410 -2.96 -12.43 13.04
CA GLU A 410 -3.12 -13.86 13.31
C GLU A 410 -3.20 -14.72 12.06
N ASP A 411 -3.53 -14.10 10.91
CA ASP A 411 -3.55 -14.75 9.61
C ASP A 411 -3.12 -13.77 8.50
N ALA A 412 -2.60 -14.31 7.39
CA ALA A 412 -2.28 -13.54 6.20
C ALA A 412 -2.37 -14.40 4.93
N ASP A 413 -2.87 -13.83 3.84
CA ASP A 413 -3.13 -14.53 2.59
C ASP A 413 -2.49 -13.86 1.36
N PHE A 414 -2.25 -14.67 0.33
CA PHE A 414 -1.80 -14.22 -0.96
C PHE A 414 -2.90 -14.41 -2.01
N GLY A 415 -3.38 -13.30 -2.57
CA GLY A 415 -4.49 -13.29 -3.53
C GLY A 415 -4.17 -12.65 -4.87
N TRP A 416 -2.90 -12.38 -5.21
CA TRP A 416 -2.57 -11.89 -6.55
C TRP A 416 -2.77 -12.98 -7.61
N ARG A 417 -3.15 -12.52 -8.81
CA ARG A 417 -3.44 -13.34 -9.97
C ARG A 417 -2.79 -12.76 -11.21
N ILE A 418 -2.35 -13.63 -12.09
CA ILE A 418 -1.99 -13.26 -13.46
C ILE A 418 -3.21 -13.52 -14.34
N LYS A 419 -3.80 -12.45 -14.85
CA LYS A 419 -5.14 -12.42 -15.42
C LYS A 419 -6.13 -12.98 -14.39
N ASP A 420 -6.85 -14.03 -14.72
CA ASP A 420 -7.80 -14.67 -13.80
C ASP A 420 -7.26 -15.98 -13.19
N LYS A 421 -5.95 -16.22 -13.32
CA LYS A 421 -5.30 -17.46 -12.86
C LYS A 421 -4.43 -17.22 -11.62
N GLU A 422 -4.43 -18.21 -10.73
CA GLU A 422 -3.52 -18.26 -9.59
C GLU A 422 -2.07 -18.39 -10.05
N ILE A 423 -1.15 -17.90 -9.22
CA ILE A 423 0.28 -17.91 -9.50
C ILE A 423 0.89 -19.19 -8.93
N ASP A 424 1.23 -20.13 -9.82
CA ASP A 424 1.89 -21.37 -9.44
C ASP A 424 3.32 -21.15 -8.93
N ASN A 425 3.75 -22.02 -7.99
CA ASN A 425 5.13 -22.04 -7.46
C ASN A 425 5.60 -20.74 -6.77
N LEU A 426 4.69 -19.85 -6.39
CA LEU A 426 5.03 -18.60 -5.70
C LEU A 426 5.86 -18.83 -4.43
N ASN A 427 5.55 -19.91 -3.70
CA ASN A 427 6.26 -20.32 -2.48
C ASN A 427 7.77 -20.59 -2.69
N LYS A 428 8.25 -20.68 -3.94
CA LYS A 428 9.67 -20.75 -4.26
C LYS A 428 10.35 -19.38 -4.32
N ILE A 429 9.58 -18.29 -4.36
CA ILE A 429 10.04 -16.90 -4.52
C ILE A 429 9.80 -16.12 -3.24
N LEU A 430 8.58 -16.22 -2.69
CA LEU A 430 8.18 -15.52 -1.47
C LEU A 430 7.04 -16.24 -0.76
N SER A 431 6.80 -15.88 0.50
CA SER A 431 5.57 -16.17 1.23
C SER A 431 5.02 -14.90 1.86
N VAL A 432 3.70 -14.77 1.94
CA VAL A 432 3.06 -13.79 2.84
C VAL A 432 3.14 -14.36 4.24
N ASP A 433 3.55 -13.55 5.20
CA ASP A 433 3.82 -14.04 6.55
C ASP A 433 3.60 -12.95 7.61
N ILE A 434 3.48 -13.42 8.85
CA ILE A 434 3.30 -12.61 10.05
C ILE A 434 4.62 -12.60 10.81
N PHE A 435 5.03 -11.41 11.25
CA PHE A 435 6.32 -11.17 11.87
C PHE A 435 6.15 -10.69 13.31
N ASP A 436 7.24 -10.80 14.07
CA ASP A 436 7.40 -10.15 15.38
C ASP A 436 6.24 -10.44 16.34
N ASN A 437 5.86 -11.72 16.43
CA ASN A 437 4.74 -12.21 17.24
C ASN A 437 3.40 -11.53 16.92
N GLY A 438 3.14 -11.23 15.64
CA GLY A 438 1.89 -10.61 15.19
C GLY A 438 1.93 -9.09 15.15
N ILE A 439 3.05 -8.44 15.46
CA ILE A 439 3.11 -6.97 15.42
C ILE A 439 3.15 -6.45 13.97
N ALA A 440 3.73 -7.21 13.06
CA ALA A 440 3.94 -6.82 11.67
C ALA A 440 3.53 -7.94 10.71
N TRP A 441 3.29 -7.57 9.45
CA TRP A 441 3.07 -8.53 8.37
C TRP A 441 3.65 -8.02 7.06
N GLY A 442 3.83 -8.93 6.12
CA GLY A 442 4.23 -8.58 4.77
C GLY A 442 4.69 -9.81 4.00
N ILE A 443 5.79 -9.69 3.26
CA ILE A 443 6.34 -10.81 2.49
C ILE A 443 7.73 -11.19 2.98
N LYS A 444 7.99 -12.49 3.00
CA LYS A 444 9.29 -13.10 3.25
C LYS A 444 9.86 -13.63 1.95
N TRP A 445 11.03 -13.15 1.56
CA TRP A 445 11.71 -13.59 0.34
C TRP A 445 12.50 -14.87 0.59
N THR A 446 12.45 -15.82 -0.36
CA THR A 446 13.21 -17.08 -0.29
C THR A 446 14.68 -16.90 -0.68
N ASP A 447 14.96 -15.93 -1.57
CA ASP A 447 16.28 -15.49 -2.00
C ASP A 447 16.23 -13.97 -2.19
N LEU A 448 17.18 -13.24 -1.60
CA LEU A 448 17.28 -11.79 -1.71
C LEU A 448 17.45 -11.30 -3.16
N LYS A 449 17.95 -12.15 -4.06
CA LYS A 449 18.04 -11.83 -5.50
C LYS A 449 16.69 -11.70 -6.19
N ASN A 450 15.63 -12.21 -5.57
CA ASN A 450 14.27 -12.15 -6.11
C ASN A 450 13.52 -10.88 -5.71
N ALA A 451 14.06 -10.10 -4.77
CA ALA A 451 13.41 -8.94 -4.19
C ALA A 451 13.60 -7.63 -4.97
#